data_AF-A0A7Y2UDB1-F1
#
_entry.id   AF-A0A7Y2UDB1-F1
#
_cell.length_a   1.000
_cell.length_b   1.000
_cell.length_c   1.000
_cell.angle_alpha   90.00
_cell.angle_beta   90.00
_cell.angle_gamma   90.00
#
_symmetry.space_group_name_H-M   'P 1'
#
loop_
_entity.id
_entity.type
_entity.pdbx_description
1 polymer ?
#
loop_
_entity_poly.entity_id
_entity_poly.type
_entity_poly.pdbx_seq_one_letter_code
_entity_poly.pdbx_strand_id
1 'polypeptide(L)' 'IESGGSRHEGLFDMPLREAREQFERDYLIYQLKKAGGSVGKLSESVGMERTHLYRKLRSLGIDPKSVSSS' A
#
# COMPACT_ATOMS: atom_id res chain seq x y z
N ILE A 1 22.71 -17.47 -4.07
CA ILE A 1 22.37 -17.15 -2.66
C ILE A 1 21.19 -16.21 -2.72
N GLU A 2 19.98 -16.75 -2.72
CA GLU A 2 18.73 -15.98 -2.78
C GLU A 2 18.40 -15.48 -1.39
N SER A 3 18.94 -14.31 -1.03
CA SER A 3 18.56 -13.59 0.19
C SER A 3 17.23 -12.88 -0.06
N GLY A 4 16.15 -13.66 -0.17
CA GLY A 4 14.79 -13.17 -0.36
C GLY A 4 13.86 -13.84 0.65
N GLY A 5 14.16 -13.72 1.94
CA GLY A 5 13.23 -14.14 3.00
C GLY A 5 11.86 -13.51 2.72
N SER A 6 10.82 -14.34 2.70
CA SER A 6 9.47 -13.93 2.37
C SER A 6 9.06 -12.76 3.26
N ARG A 7 8.91 -11.56 2.68
CA ARG A 7 8.42 -10.34 3.38
C ARG A 7 7.07 -10.52 4.08
N HIS A 8 6.45 -11.68 3.91
CA HIS A 8 5.11 -12.04 4.36
C HIS A 8 5.08 -13.22 5.34
N GLU A 9 6.21 -13.84 5.68
CA GLU A 9 6.24 -15.06 6.52
C GLU A 9 5.65 -14.82 7.92
N GLY A 10 5.82 -13.62 8.48
CA GLY A 10 5.24 -13.24 9.77
C GLY A 10 3.80 -12.72 9.73
N LEU A 11 3.13 -12.64 8.56
CA LEU A 11 1.74 -12.14 8.49
C LEU A 11 0.75 -13.06 9.20
N PHE A 12 1.00 -14.38 9.20
CA PHE A 12 0.12 -15.37 9.82
C PHE A 12 0.23 -15.39 11.35
N ASP A 13 1.33 -14.84 11.89
CA ASP A 13 1.57 -14.73 13.33
C ASP A 13 1.01 -13.42 13.93
N MET A 14 0.56 -12.49 13.08
CA MET A 14 -0.06 -11.23 13.50
C MET A 14 -1.56 -11.39 13.75
N PRO A 15 -2.16 -10.54 14.61
CA PRO A 15 -3.61 -10.39 14.66
C PRO A 15 -4.18 -10.12 13.26
N LEU A 16 -5.31 -10.75 12.91
CA LEU A 16 -5.93 -10.65 11.58
C LEU A 16 -6.12 -9.21 11.09
N ARG A 17 -6.39 -8.29 12.01
CA ARG A 17 -6.51 -6.87 11.71
C ARG A 17 -5.18 -6.31 11.18
N GLU A 18 -4.08 -6.56 11.87
CA GLU A 18 -2.75 -6.07 11.52
C GLU A 18 -2.26 -6.70 10.22
N ALA A 19 -2.49 -8.01 10.04
CA ALA A 19 -2.17 -8.70 8.80
C ALA A 19 -2.88 -8.07 7.58
N ARG A 20 -4.17 -7.72 7.72
CA ARG A 20 -4.91 -7.02 6.67
C ARG A 20 -4.38 -5.61 6.43
N GLU A 21 -4.08 -4.87 7.49
CA GLU A 21 -3.53 -3.51 7.37
C GLU A 21 -2.17 -3.54 6.65
N GLN A 22 -1.32 -4.51 6.95
CA GLN A 22 -0.02 -4.69 6.29
C GLN A 22 -0.18 -5.05 4.80
N PHE A 23 -1.05 -6.01 4.48
CA PHE A 23 -1.37 -6.34 3.09
C PHE A 23 -1.92 -5.14 2.33
N GLU A 24 -2.90 -4.44 2.91
CA GLU A 24 -3.55 -3.28 2.27
C GLU A 24 -2.52 -2.17 2.01
N ARG A 25 -1.61 -1.95 2.95
CA ARG A 25 -0.52 -1.00 2.81
C ARG A 25 0.40 -1.36 1.64
N ASP A 26 0.88 -2.59 1.59
CA ASP A 26 1.80 -3.05 0.55
C ASP A 26 1.15 -3.04 -0.84
N TYR A 27 -0.12 -3.45 -0.91
CA TYR A 27 -0.93 -3.38 -2.13
C TYR A 27 -1.05 -1.95 -2.64
N LEU A 28 -1.43 -0.99 -1.78
CA LEU A 28 -1.61 0.40 -2.19
C LEU A 28 -0.30 1.06 -2.60
N ILE A 29 0.83 0.75 -1.95
CA ILE A 29 2.15 1.24 -2.38
C ILE A 29 2.50 0.68 -3.76
N TYR A 30 2.30 -0.61 -3.98
CA TYR A 30 2.57 -1.24 -5.26
C TYR A 30 1.74 -0.60 -6.39
N GLN A 31 0.44 -0.41 -6.16
CA GLN A 31 -0.44 0.24 -7.13
C GLN A 31 -0.08 1.72 -7.33
N LEU A 32 0.32 2.44 -6.28
CA LEU A 32 0.75 3.82 -6.38
C LEU A 32 2.00 3.97 -7.25
N LYS A 33 2.96 3.06 -7.10
CA LYS A 33 4.15 2.99 -7.98
C LYS A 33 3.76 2.73 -9.43
N LYS A 34 2.85 1.78 -9.67
CA LYS A 34 2.30 1.52 -11.02
C LYS A 34 1.57 2.72 -11.62
N ALA A 35 0.90 3.51 -10.78
CA ALA A 35 0.24 4.75 -11.16
C ALA A 35 1.22 5.92 -11.41
N GLY A 36 2.54 5.69 -11.28
CA GLY A 36 3.57 6.73 -11.41
C GLY A 36 3.47 7.80 -10.31
N GLY A 37 3.02 7.43 -9.11
CA GLY A 37 2.81 8.36 -8.02
C GLY A 37 1.53 9.20 -8.10
N SER A 38 0.72 9.03 -9.16
CA SER A 38 -0.55 9.76 -9.30
C SER A 38 -1.65 9.13 -8.45
N VAL A 39 -2.07 9.85 -7.41
CA VAL A 39 -3.21 9.44 -6.57
C VAL A 39 -4.52 9.39 -7.37
N GLY A 40 -4.67 10.22 -8.41
CA GLY A 40 -5.86 10.19 -9.29
C GLY A 40 -5.96 8.89 -10.08
N LYS A 41 -4.86 8.49 -10.74
CA LYS A 41 -4.78 7.20 -11.44
C LYS A 41 -4.92 6.03 -10.46
N LEU A 42 -4.37 6.15 -9.26
CA LEU A 42 -4.54 5.15 -8.22
C LEU A 42 -6.02 4.97 -7.86
N SER A 43 -6.77 6.05 -7.58
CA SER A 43 -8.19 5.96 -7.23
C SER A 43 -9.03 5.23 -8.26
N GLU A 44 -8.78 5.48 -9.55
CA GLU A 44 -9.44 4.76 -10.64
C GLU A 44 -9.06 3.26 -10.63
N SER A 45 -7.76 2.96 -10.52
CA SER A 45 -7.27 1.56 -10.58
C SER A 45 -7.72 0.69 -9.41
N VAL A 46 -7.87 1.25 -8.20
CA VAL A 46 -8.30 0.51 -7.01
C VAL A 46 -9.80 0.65 -6.75
N GLY A 47 -10.53 1.41 -7.59
CA GLY A 47 -11.97 1.62 -7.47
C GLY A 47 -12.38 2.35 -6.19
N MET A 48 -11.53 3.23 -5.66
CA MET A 48 -11.80 3.96 -4.42
C MET A 48 -11.98 5.45 -4.70
N GLU A 49 -13.02 6.05 -4.13
CA GLU A 49 -13.19 7.50 -4.16
C GLU A 49 -11.95 8.19 -3.60
N ARG A 50 -11.52 9.27 -4.25
CA ARG A 50 -10.22 9.91 -4.03
C ARG A 50 -10.04 10.44 -2.60
N THR A 51 -11.06 11.06 -2.01
CA THR A 51 -11.05 11.55 -0.62
C THR A 51 -10.92 10.40 0.37
N HIS A 52 -11.64 9.30 0.15
CA HIS A 52 -11.52 8.08 0.94
C HIS A 52 -10.14 7.46 0.82
N LEU A 53 -9.58 7.44 -0.39
CA LEU A 53 -8.23 6.97 -0.65
C LEU A 53 -7.19 7.81 0.11
N TYR A 54 -7.28 9.14 0.11
CA TYR A 54 -6.38 9.97 0.92
C TYR A 54 -6.45 9.68 2.42
N ARG A 55 -7.67 9.45 2.96
CA ARG A 55 -7.83 9.06 4.37
C ARG A 55 -7.21 7.70 4.64
N LYS A 56 -7.41 6.74 3.74
CA LYS A 56 -6.85 5.38 3.81
C LYS A 56 -5.32 5.38 3.76
N LEU A 57 -4.73 6.12 2.81
CA LEU A 57 -3.28 6.23 2.70
C LEU A 57 -2.68 6.83 3.99
N ARG A 58 -3.30 7.88 4.54
CA ARG A 58 -2.89 8.44 5.84
C ARG A 58 -3.01 7.46 7.00
N SER A 59 -4.11 6.70 7.10
CA SER A 59 -4.28 5.72 8.18
C SER A 59 -3.27 4.57 8.11
N LEU A 60 -2.76 4.26 6.91
CA LEU A 60 -1.74 3.23 6.67
C LEU A 60 -0.31 3.80 6.67
N GLY A 61 -0.12 5.09 6.99
CA GLY A 61 1.19 5.72 7.00
C GLY A 61 1.87 5.81 5.63
N ILE A 62 1.08 5.91 4.56
CA ILE A 62 1.58 6.07 3.18
C ILE A 62 1.53 7.56 2.83
N ASP A 63 2.70 8.16 2.57
CA ASP A 63 2.80 9.47 1.95
C ASP A 63 2.95 9.30 0.43
N PRO A 64 1.97 9.75 -0.39
CA PRO A 64 2.06 9.59 -1.83
C PRO A 64 3.27 10.29 -2.46
N LYS A 65 3.74 11.39 -1.85
CA LYS A 65 4.86 12.19 -2.38
C LYS A 65 6.21 11.49 -2.19
N SER A 66 6.37 10.73 -1.11
CA SER A 66 7.59 9.97 -0.85
C SER A 66 7.69 8.74 -1.77
N VAL A 67 6.56 8.11 -2.10
CA VAL A 67 6.51 6.95 -2.99
C VAL A 67 6.78 7.31 -4.45
N SER A 68 6.42 8.53 -4.89
CA SER A 68 6.63 8.97 -6.28
C SER A 68 8.05 9.44 -6.59
N SER A 69 8.84 9.73 -5.57
CA SER A 69 10.19 10.31 -5.68
C SER A 69 11.32 9.28 -5.47
N SER A 70 10.97 7.99 -5.35
CA SER A 70 11.90 6.86 -5.14
C SER A 70 11.87 5.85 -6.29
#